data_AF-A0A956PMR8-F1
#
_entry.id   AF-A0A956PMR8-F1
#
_cell.length_a   1.000
_cell.length_b   1.000
_cell.length_c   1.000
_cell.angle_alpha   90.00
_cell.angle_beta   90.00
_cell.angle_gamma   90.00
#
_symmetry.space_group_name_H-M   'P 1'
#
loop_
_entity.id
_entity.type
_entity.pdbx_description
1 polymer ?
#
loop_
_entity_poly.entity_id
_entity_poly.type
_entity_poly.pdbx_seq_one_letter_code
_entity_poly.pdbx_strand_id
1 'polypeptide(L)'
;MDPIKARGTEIAKRHLKTEPPVRSDAVAAQPDQYVSQQTESGPVDTRVREQRPEKVPGKKQSPEQPKTAGPTPTPATNQTALLMEQPESSIAVEPAGKTLAQIAAEVTEPKVASKPAPLKQPPLSTGRRAGILRRLGHGFLKFLTSDPLQPFQRDLSAINKLEKNISSLKTPEQFQAKTAEFKQRLADGETLGDIRTEAYAVARQAAQVSLGMKPYDCQVLGALAMDDGHIAEMRTGEGKTLTAVMPLYLNALAGKGANLVTVNDTLASRDAAEMTPAFNLLGMSVGTVLEGMKKDEKRAGYAADITYTTDRTLGFDYLRDITAKNPEQKVQREPFFALIDEVDEVLIDEARSPLIISATGESYQDEYKVMNEVVGALKAGSDYYLDRKRHSVWLSDSGMARVENMLGRRALEIELQSDPTPQRRQEISDEFSRRDRLDKTIDAEQEAFQTYQDTRKEKPGLVARWRGAEWDEEVLETDRESMETARAAREAEAGELPYDLFSDENSHRVRFLYAALKANALFDRDKDYTVTGGKVEIVDENKGRTSEGRRYNDGVHQAIEAKEGVAVGDEQKAIASITYPNLFKRYPRLSGMSGTAKTSEHEF
;
A
#
# COMPACT_ATOMS: atom_id res chain seq x y z
N MET A 1 45.11 -29.45 -55.09
CA MET A 1 45.73 -28.42 -55.94
C MET A 1 45.67 -27.11 -55.19
N ASP A 2 46.68 -26.25 -55.36
CA ASP A 2 46.77 -24.92 -54.76
C ASP A 2 47.59 -24.04 -55.72
N PRO A 3 47.35 -22.72 -55.78
CA PRO A 3 48.51 -21.83 -55.78
C PRO A 3 48.31 -20.48 -55.07
N ILE A 4 49.04 -20.31 -53.96
CA ILE A 4 50.09 -19.27 -53.80
C ILE A 4 49.70 -17.81 -54.10
N LYS A 5 49.66 -16.99 -53.04
CA LYS A 5 50.63 -15.88 -52.86
C LYS A 5 50.70 -15.42 -51.39
N ALA A 6 51.90 -15.08 -50.95
CA ALA A 6 52.21 -14.76 -49.55
C ALA A 6 53.09 -13.51 -49.42
N ARG A 7 53.15 -12.93 -48.21
CA ARG A 7 54.31 -12.18 -47.67
C ARG A 7 54.18 -12.02 -46.14
N GLY A 8 55.30 -12.15 -45.43
CA GLY A 8 55.45 -11.80 -44.00
C GLY A 8 55.75 -10.30 -43.80
N THR A 9 56.30 -9.84 -42.68
CA THR A 9 57.10 -10.56 -41.64
C THR A 9 57.03 -9.91 -40.25
N GLU A 10 57.50 -10.62 -39.21
CA GLU A 10 57.71 -10.15 -37.83
C GLU A 10 58.92 -9.19 -37.64
N ILE A 11 59.29 -8.96 -36.35
CA ILE A 11 60.55 -8.43 -35.74
C ILE A 11 60.41 -6.93 -35.35
N ALA A 12 60.73 -6.46 -34.12
CA ALA A 12 61.75 -6.91 -33.16
C ALA A 12 61.34 -6.96 -31.65
N LYS A 13 62.29 -7.34 -30.78
CA LYS A 13 62.21 -7.47 -29.30
C LYS A 13 63.17 -6.49 -28.59
N ARG A 14 63.10 -6.38 -27.24
CA ARG A 14 64.08 -5.86 -26.22
C ARG A 14 63.73 -4.48 -25.58
N HIS A 15 64.08 -4.16 -24.32
CA HIS A 15 64.34 -4.93 -23.06
C HIS A 15 64.57 -3.98 -21.85
N LEU A 16 64.66 -4.53 -20.61
CA LEU A 16 64.91 -3.87 -19.29
C LEU A 16 63.78 -2.93 -18.79
N LYS A 17 63.38 -2.84 -17.50
CA LYS A 17 63.97 -2.98 -16.14
C LYS A 17 64.78 -1.77 -15.62
N THR A 18 64.28 -1.08 -14.57
CA THR A 18 64.80 -1.04 -13.18
C THR A 18 63.85 -0.26 -12.23
N GLU A 19 64.16 -0.22 -10.91
CA GLU A 19 63.27 0.14 -9.78
C GLU A 19 63.74 1.43 -9.00
N PRO A 20 63.15 1.86 -7.85
CA PRO A 20 63.19 3.25 -7.34
C PRO A 20 64.40 3.61 -6.42
N PRO A 21 64.39 4.77 -5.73
CA PRO A 21 64.11 4.71 -4.28
C PRO A 21 63.40 5.93 -3.60
N VAL A 22 63.14 5.73 -2.31
CA VAL A 22 62.43 6.51 -1.27
C VAL A 22 63.15 7.78 -0.77
N ARG A 23 62.40 8.81 -0.29
CA ARG A 23 62.56 9.61 0.97
C ARG A 23 61.98 11.05 0.89
N SER A 24 61.78 11.82 1.97
CA SER A 24 61.19 11.59 3.32
C SER A 24 61.14 12.95 4.09
N ASP A 25 60.69 12.93 5.36
CA ASP A 25 60.85 13.97 6.41
C ASP A 25 59.85 15.15 6.43
N ALA A 26 59.47 15.79 7.55
CA ALA A 26 59.03 15.37 8.92
C ALA A 26 58.90 16.63 9.84
N VAL A 27 58.59 16.44 11.16
CA VAL A 27 58.62 17.43 12.28
C VAL A 27 57.43 18.42 12.31
N ALA A 28 56.73 18.74 13.42
CA ALA A 28 56.49 18.18 14.77
C ALA A 28 55.23 18.91 15.37
N ALA A 29 54.67 18.69 16.58
CA ALA A 29 55.11 18.03 17.81
C ALA A 29 53.93 17.43 18.65
N GLN A 30 54.25 16.90 19.84
CA GLN A 30 53.40 16.12 20.79
C GLN A 30 53.00 16.98 22.04
N PRO A 31 52.49 16.46 23.21
CA PRO A 31 52.09 15.10 23.65
C PRO A 31 50.64 15.07 24.26
N ASP A 32 50.15 14.28 25.24
CA ASP A 32 50.60 13.28 26.26
C ASP A 32 49.30 12.57 26.83
N GLN A 33 49.15 11.46 27.60
CA GLN A 33 49.99 10.46 28.33
C GLN A 33 49.33 9.04 28.38
N TYR A 34 50.11 8.06 28.86
CA TYR A 34 49.87 6.84 29.70
C TYR A 34 48.45 6.38 30.19
N VAL A 35 48.22 5.14 30.67
CA VAL A 35 49.11 4.03 31.13
C VAL A 35 48.55 2.61 30.82
N SER A 36 49.33 1.55 31.09
CA SER A 36 49.08 0.13 30.72
C SER A 36 49.08 -0.87 31.90
N GLN A 37 48.41 -2.04 31.76
CA GLN A 37 48.81 -3.40 32.25
C GLN A 37 47.81 -4.46 31.70
N GLN A 38 48.19 -5.60 31.09
CA GLN A 38 48.75 -6.89 31.62
C GLN A 38 47.79 -7.70 32.52
N THR A 39 47.70 -9.05 32.53
CA THR A 39 47.89 -10.20 31.59
C THR A 39 47.13 -11.44 32.22
N GLU A 40 47.12 -12.73 31.81
CA GLU A 40 47.83 -13.54 30.78
C GLU A 40 47.05 -14.83 30.32
N SER A 41 47.77 -15.76 29.69
CA SER A 41 47.49 -17.07 29.04
C SER A 41 46.86 -18.24 29.84
N GLY A 42 46.36 -19.27 29.12
CA GLY A 42 46.46 -20.70 29.53
C GLY A 42 45.27 -21.64 29.19
N PRO A 43 45.46 -22.86 28.62
CA PRO A 43 44.36 -23.79 28.26
C PRO A 43 44.39 -25.16 28.97
N VAL A 44 43.33 -25.99 28.83
CA VAL A 44 43.34 -27.44 28.46
C VAL A 44 41.92 -28.08 28.46
N ASP A 45 41.75 -29.15 27.66
CA ASP A 45 40.54 -29.97 27.40
C ASP A 45 40.21 -31.01 28.51
N THR A 46 38.94 -31.44 28.64
CA THR A 46 38.48 -32.87 28.74
C THR A 46 36.96 -33.01 29.05
N ARG A 47 36.45 -34.26 29.11
CA ARG A 47 35.04 -34.66 28.89
C ARG A 47 34.29 -35.24 30.12
N VAL A 48 32.96 -35.10 30.11
CA VAL A 48 31.92 -36.03 30.63
C VAL A 48 31.88 -36.34 32.14
N ARG A 49 30.72 -36.08 32.81
CA ARG A 49 29.70 -37.10 33.22
C ARG A 49 28.48 -36.48 33.94
N GLU A 50 27.37 -37.24 33.98
CA GLU A 50 26.11 -36.94 34.69
C GLU A 50 26.22 -37.04 36.23
N GLN A 51 25.30 -36.38 36.97
CA GLN A 51 24.80 -36.92 38.25
C GLN A 51 23.44 -36.34 38.69
N ARG A 52 22.86 -36.95 39.74
CA ARG A 52 21.46 -36.80 40.20
C ARG A 52 21.29 -35.83 41.40
N PRO A 53 20.09 -35.32 41.67
CA PRO A 53 19.72 -34.74 42.96
C PRO A 53 19.30 -35.80 44.00
N GLU A 54 19.44 -35.52 45.30
CA GLU A 54 18.91 -36.35 46.41
C GLU A 54 18.38 -35.55 47.62
N LYS A 55 17.21 -35.97 48.12
CA LYS A 55 16.68 -35.99 49.52
C LYS A 55 16.44 -34.64 50.27
N VAL A 56 15.33 -34.36 51.01
CA VAL A 56 14.34 -35.12 51.86
C VAL A 56 14.91 -35.45 53.26
N PRO A 57 14.20 -35.38 54.44
CA PRO A 57 12.73 -35.35 54.73
C PRO A 57 12.17 -34.35 55.81
N GLY A 58 10.84 -34.36 56.03
CA GLY A 58 10.10 -33.84 57.22
C GLY A 58 8.66 -34.44 57.29
N LYS A 59 7.98 -34.56 58.46
CA LYS A 59 6.78 -35.45 58.61
C LYS A 59 5.83 -35.17 59.81
N LYS A 60 4.53 -35.57 59.68
CA LYS A 60 3.42 -35.68 60.70
C LYS A 60 2.67 -34.37 61.08
N GLN A 61 1.39 -34.30 61.53
CA GLN A 61 0.22 -35.24 61.59
C GLN A 61 -1.15 -34.46 61.70
N SER A 62 -2.30 -35.18 61.71
CA SER A 62 -3.76 -34.81 61.69
C SER A 62 -4.31 -33.90 62.83
N PRO A 63 -5.64 -33.55 62.97
CA PRO A 63 -6.88 -33.99 62.27
C PRO A 63 -8.04 -32.95 61.97
N GLU A 64 -9.10 -33.45 61.30
CA GLU A 64 -10.56 -33.11 61.27
C GLU A 64 -11.18 -31.66 61.31
N GLN A 65 -11.79 -31.29 60.16
CA GLN A 65 -13.18 -30.79 59.89
C GLN A 65 -14.05 -30.04 60.96
N PRO A 66 -14.88 -29.03 60.56
CA PRO A 66 -16.17 -29.32 59.86
C PRO A 66 -16.84 -28.26 58.92
N LYS A 67 -17.57 -28.75 57.88
CA LYS A 67 -18.84 -28.21 57.26
C LYS A 67 -18.80 -26.85 56.52
N THR A 68 -19.60 -26.54 55.47
CA THR A 68 -20.62 -27.32 54.68
C THR A 68 -20.81 -26.75 53.25
N ALA A 69 -21.51 -27.54 52.40
CA ALA A 69 -21.99 -27.28 51.02
C ALA A 69 -22.86 -26.00 50.83
N GLY A 70 -23.22 -25.56 49.61
CA GLY A 70 -23.33 -26.31 48.35
C GLY A 70 -23.50 -25.47 47.05
N PRO A 71 -24.14 -25.99 45.97
CA PRO A 71 -23.44 -26.09 44.68
C PRO A 71 -24.02 -25.31 43.47
N THR A 72 -23.20 -25.22 42.43
CA THR A 72 -23.54 -24.88 41.03
C THR A 72 -24.43 -25.93 40.36
N PRO A 73 -25.26 -25.54 39.37
CA PRO A 73 -25.72 -26.47 38.32
C PRO A 73 -25.47 -25.97 36.87
N THR A 74 -25.39 -26.93 35.96
CA THR A 74 -25.31 -26.80 34.48
C THR A 74 -26.68 -26.50 33.84
N PRO A 75 -26.76 -26.08 32.55
CA PRO A 75 -28.00 -25.61 31.92
C PRO A 75 -28.83 -26.72 31.26
N ALA A 76 -30.16 -26.52 31.17
CA ALA A 76 -31.08 -27.35 30.38
C ALA A 76 -32.32 -26.57 29.86
N THR A 77 -32.51 -26.66 28.55
CA THR A 77 -33.71 -26.68 27.69
C THR A 77 -35.12 -26.20 28.13
N ASN A 78 -35.83 -25.63 27.13
CA ASN A 78 -37.29 -25.69 26.81
C ASN A 78 -38.34 -24.66 27.35
N GLN A 79 -38.74 -23.76 26.43
CA GLN A 79 -40.07 -23.71 25.75
C GLN A 79 -41.38 -23.23 26.46
N THR A 80 -42.09 -22.30 25.78
CA THR A 80 -43.59 -22.23 25.58
C THR A 80 -44.42 -21.10 26.24
N ALA A 81 -44.92 -20.16 25.40
CA ALA A 81 -46.24 -19.44 25.44
C ALA A 81 -46.61 -18.51 26.64
N LEU A 82 -47.59 -17.56 26.59
CA LEU A 82 -48.44 -16.97 25.53
C LEU A 82 -48.92 -15.53 25.93
N LEU A 83 -49.63 -14.84 25.02
CA LEU A 83 -50.46 -13.60 25.14
C LEU A 83 -49.66 -12.27 25.13
N MET A 84 -49.75 -11.42 24.10
CA MET A 84 -50.89 -10.69 23.47
C MET A 84 -51.34 -9.43 24.22
N GLU A 85 -51.03 -8.27 23.63
CA GLU A 85 -52.02 -7.21 23.36
C GLU A 85 -51.55 -6.34 22.17
N GLN A 86 -52.49 -5.71 21.47
CA GLN A 86 -52.31 -4.82 20.32
C GLN A 86 -53.25 -3.61 20.51
N PRO A 87 -52.91 -2.44 19.92
CA PRO A 87 -53.88 -1.89 18.97
C PRO A 87 -53.26 -1.33 17.69
N GLU A 88 -54.14 -1.06 16.72
CA GLU A 88 -53.85 -0.94 15.29
C GLU A 88 -53.58 0.51 14.82
N SER A 89 -52.92 0.66 13.68
CA SER A 89 -53.55 1.32 12.50
C SER A 89 -52.69 1.19 11.23
N SER A 90 -53.35 1.38 10.08
CA SER A 90 -52.88 0.96 8.74
C SER A 90 -52.08 2.01 7.98
N ILE A 91 -51.27 1.53 7.01
CA ILE A 91 -51.28 1.98 5.61
C ILE A 91 -50.75 0.82 4.72
N ALA A 92 -51.11 0.81 3.43
CA ALA A 92 -51.00 -0.36 2.55
C ALA A 92 -49.56 -0.65 2.02
N VAL A 93 -49.35 -1.89 1.58
CA VAL A 93 -48.15 -2.36 0.86
C VAL A 93 -48.56 -2.80 -0.55
N GLU A 94 -47.94 -2.22 -1.59
CA GLU A 94 -48.08 -2.70 -2.97
C GLU A 94 -47.03 -3.79 -3.30
N PRO A 95 -47.39 -4.86 -4.04
CA PRO A 95 -46.44 -5.90 -4.46
C PRO A 95 -46.06 -5.78 -5.95
N ALA A 96 -44.82 -5.33 -6.25
CA ALA A 96 -44.19 -5.58 -7.57
C ALA A 96 -42.66 -5.34 -7.55
N GLY A 97 -41.87 -6.41 -7.40
CA GLY A 97 -40.50 -6.43 -7.91
C GLY A 97 -40.51 -6.78 -9.40
N LYS A 98 -39.77 -6.05 -10.26
CA LYS A 98 -39.60 -6.43 -11.68
C LYS A 98 -39.01 -7.84 -11.78
N THR A 99 -39.54 -8.66 -12.68
CA THR A 99 -38.97 -9.98 -12.99
C THR A 99 -37.71 -9.86 -13.86
N LEU A 100 -36.82 -10.85 -13.83
CA LEU A 100 -35.58 -10.86 -14.62
C LEU A 100 -35.83 -10.66 -16.13
N ALA A 101 -36.93 -11.21 -16.67
CA ALA A 101 -37.33 -11.00 -18.07
C ALA A 101 -37.67 -9.53 -18.40
N GLN A 102 -38.14 -8.75 -17.43
CA GLN A 102 -38.40 -7.31 -17.58
C GLN A 102 -37.14 -6.45 -17.43
N ILE A 103 -36.10 -6.97 -16.78
CA ILE A 103 -34.77 -6.33 -16.71
C ILE A 103 -34.01 -6.58 -18.03
N ALA A 104 -34.11 -7.78 -18.59
CA ALA A 104 -33.48 -8.15 -19.87
C ALA A 104 -33.98 -7.31 -21.07
N ALA A 105 -35.18 -6.74 -20.99
CA ALA A 105 -35.76 -5.90 -22.06
C ALA A 105 -35.24 -4.44 -22.08
N GLU A 106 -34.53 -4.00 -21.04
CA GLU A 106 -34.10 -2.60 -20.86
C GLU A 106 -32.59 -2.39 -21.15
N VAL A 107 -31.85 -3.48 -21.41
CA VAL A 107 -30.43 -3.46 -21.79
C VAL A 107 -30.27 -3.28 -23.31
N THR A 108 -30.03 -2.05 -23.74
CA THR A 108 -29.56 -1.78 -25.12
C THR A 108 -28.03 -1.76 -25.19
N GLU A 109 -27.47 -2.29 -26.27
CA GLU A 109 -26.03 -2.53 -26.41
C GLU A 109 -25.18 -1.24 -26.28
N PRO A 110 -24.02 -1.29 -25.59
CA PRO A 110 -23.05 -0.20 -25.60
C PRO A 110 -22.37 -0.13 -26.98
N LYS A 111 -22.86 0.77 -27.85
CA LYS A 111 -22.28 1.00 -29.18
C LYS A 111 -20.80 1.36 -29.07
N VAL A 112 -19.95 0.57 -29.73
CA VAL A 112 -18.51 0.80 -29.85
C VAL A 112 -18.24 2.20 -30.40
N ALA A 113 -17.53 3.03 -29.63
CA ALA A 113 -17.17 4.38 -30.04
C ALA A 113 -16.16 4.33 -31.21
N SER A 114 -16.55 4.87 -32.36
CA SER A 114 -15.65 5.05 -33.50
C SER A 114 -14.63 6.16 -33.23
N LYS A 115 -13.47 6.08 -33.89
CA LYS A 115 -12.39 7.10 -33.78
C LYS A 115 -12.96 8.52 -33.99
N PRO A 116 -12.58 9.52 -33.17
CA PRO A 116 -12.99 10.89 -33.39
C PRO A 116 -12.42 11.41 -34.71
N ALA A 117 -13.28 12.00 -35.54
CA ALA A 117 -12.87 12.73 -36.73
C ALA A 117 -12.18 14.06 -36.33
N PRO A 118 -11.20 14.55 -37.12
CA PRO A 118 -10.50 15.79 -36.78
C PRO A 118 -11.44 17.01 -36.80
N LEU A 119 -11.31 17.87 -35.80
CA LEU A 119 -12.08 19.10 -35.67
C LEU A 119 -11.85 20.03 -36.87
N LYS A 120 -12.93 20.40 -37.56
CA LYS A 120 -12.87 21.42 -38.63
C LYS A 120 -12.59 22.78 -38.00
N GLN A 121 -11.46 23.40 -38.37
CA GLN A 121 -11.18 24.79 -38.03
C GLN A 121 -12.18 25.73 -38.74
N PRO A 122 -12.67 26.79 -38.09
CA PRO A 122 -13.42 27.84 -38.77
C PRO A 122 -12.50 28.61 -39.75
N PRO A 123 -13.04 29.17 -40.84
CA PRO A 123 -12.23 29.86 -41.84
C PRO A 123 -11.57 31.12 -41.28
N LEU A 124 -10.27 31.28 -41.52
CA LEU A 124 -9.49 32.48 -41.20
C LEU A 124 -10.04 33.70 -41.97
N SER A 125 -10.76 34.60 -41.29
CA SER A 125 -11.17 35.87 -41.86
C SER A 125 -9.98 36.83 -41.96
N THR A 126 -9.53 37.09 -43.19
CA THR A 126 -8.42 38.01 -43.47
C THR A 126 -8.84 39.46 -43.28
N GLY A 127 -8.65 40.02 -42.08
CA GLY A 127 -8.99 41.41 -41.79
C GLY A 127 -8.11 42.08 -40.73
N ARG A 128 -7.49 43.22 -41.10
CA ARG A 128 -6.87 44.23 -40.21
C ARG A 128 -5.72 43.77 -39.28
N ARG A 129 -4.60 43.31 -39.88
CA ARG A 129 -3.28 43.35 -39.22
C ARG A 129 -2.73 44.78 -39.11
N ALA A 130 -3.24 45.58 -38.17
CA ALA A 130 -2.64 46.87 -37.77
C ALA A 130 -3.07 47.27 -36.35
N GLY A 131 -2.29 46.92 -35.32
CA GLY A 131 -2.52 47.42 -33.94
C GLY A 131 -1.99 46.52 -32.82
N ILE A 132 -2.05 45.19 -32.97
CA ILE A 132 -1.83 44.24 -31.85
C ILE A 132 -0.41 43.65 -31.83
N LEU A 133 0.61 44.42 -32.24
CA LEU A 133 2.02 44.00 -32.17
C LEU A 133 2.90 44.85 -31.23
N ARG A 134 2.34 45.87 -30.57
CA ARG A 134 3.08 46.75 -29.62
C ARG A 134 2.71 46.54 -28.14
N ARG A 135 1.72 45.70 -27.82
CA ARG A 135 1.33 45.39 -26.42
C ARG A 135 1.87 44.05 -25.89
N LEU A 136 2.05 43.04 -26.74
CA LEU A 136 2.51 41.71 -26.30
C LEU A 136 3.96 41.73 -25.75
N GLY A 137 4.86 42.48 -26.38
CA GLY A 137 6.28 42.58 -26.00
C GLY A 137 6.59 43.38 -24.72
N HIS A 138 5.59 43.85 -23.97
CA HIS A 138 5.81 44.47 -22.65
C HIS A 138 5.15 43.65 -21.52
N GLY A 139 3.98 43.04 -21.74
CA GLY A 139 3.35 42.18 -20.74
C GLY A 139 4.15 40.91 -20.47
N PHE A 140 4.48 40.17 -21.55
CA PHE A 140 5.19 38.89 -21.44
C PHE A 140 6.64 39.07 -20.95
N LEU A 141 7.31 40.14 -21.39
CA LEU A 141 8.66 40.46 -20.92
C LEU A 141 8.64 40.86 -19.44
N LYS A 142 7.64 41.63 -18.99
CA LYS A 142 7.50 41.97 -17.56
C LYS A 142 7.21 40.75 -16.69
N PHE A 143 6.45 39.76 -17.18
CA PHE A 143 6.23 38.50 -16.47
C PHE A 143 7.54 37.68 -16.31
N LEU A 144 8.43 37.74 -17.31
CA LEU A 144 9.77 37.13 -17.26
C LEU A 144 10.81 37.95 -16.47
N THR A 145 10.49 39.17 -16.03
CA THR A 145 11.42 40.05 -15.29
C THR A 145 10.80 40.72 -14.05
N SER A 146 9.66 40.24 -13.56
CA SER A 146 9.05 40.68 -12.31
C SER A 146 9.57 39.83 -11.16
N ASP A 147 10.12 40.49 -10.14
CA ASP A 147 10.34 39.88 -8.82
C ASP A 147 9.05 39.16 -8.36
N PRO A 148 9.06 37.84 -8.11
CA PRO A 148 7.88 37.11 -7.66
C PRO A 148 7.40 37.57 -6.27
N LEU A 149 8.25 38.25 -5.49
CA LEU A 149 7.87 38.86 -4.23
C LEU A 149 7.21 40.25 -4.39
N GLN A 150 7.19 40.83 -5.61
CA GLN A 150 6.58 42.14 -5.86
C GLN A 150 5.14 42.30 -5.33
N PRO A 151 4.23 41.31 -5.45
CA PRO A 151 2.87 41.43 -4.90
C PRO A 151 2.87 41.70 -3.40
N PHE A 152 3.72 40.98 -2.65
CA PHE A 152 3.77 41.00 -1.19
C PHE A 152 4.49 42.24 -0.61
N GLN A 153 5.24 42.99 -1.43
CA GLN A 153 5.90 44.25 -1.01
C GLN A 153 4.92 45.30 -0.47
N ARG A 154 3.68 45.32 -0.96
CA ARG A 154 2.62 46.21 -0.46
C ARG A 154 2.26 45.88 0.99
N ASP A 155 2.07 44.60 1.28
CA ASP A 155 1.62 44.10 2.57
C ASP A 155 2.75 44.17 3.60
N LEU A 156 3.99 43.83 3.21
CA LEU A 156 5.20 44.12 4.00
C LEU A 156 5.28 45.61 4.38
N SER A 157 5.05 46.51 3.41
CA SER A 157 5.04 47.95 3.67
C SER A 157 3.90 48.40 4.61
N ALA A 158 2.81 47.64 4.72
CA ALA A 158 1.74 47.91 5.67
C ALA A 158 2.08 47.36 7.07
N ILE A 159 2.54 46.11 7.17
CA ILE A 159 3.06 45.46 8.39
C ILE A 159 4.13 46.34 9.06
N ASN A 160 5.13 46.81 8.29
CA ASN A 160 6.20 47.67 8.79
C ASN A 160 5.72 49.04 9.30
N LYS A 161 4.55 49.54 8.85
CA LYS A 161 3.95 50.78 9.37
C LYS A 161 3.24 50.56 10.70
N LEU A 162 2.63 49.38 10.90
CA LEU A 162 1.95 49.03 12.15
C LEU A 162 2.92 48.77 13.32
N GLU A 163 4.17 48.40 13.02
CA GLU A 163 5.21 48.08 14.03
C GLU A 163 5.29 49.12 15.15
N LYS A 164 5.27 50.42 14.85
CA LYS A 164 5.36 51.49 15.86
C LYS A 164 4.22 51.46 16.88
N ASN A 165 3.02 51.08 16.44
CA ASN A 165 1.84 50.99 17.30
C ASN A 165 1.88 49.67 18.09
N ILE A 166 2.25 48.59 17.41
CA ILE A 166 2.25 47.22 17.95
C ILE A 166 3.43 46.95 18.89
N SER A 167 4.54 47.72 18.82
CA SER A 167 5.65 47.64 19.79
C SER A 167 5.25 47.99 21.24
N SER A 168 4.03 48.50 21.44
CA SER A 168 3.43 48.71 22.76
C SER A 168 2.86 47.43 23.39
N LEU A 169 2.58 46.38 22.60
CA LEU A 169 2.11 45.08 23.09
C LEU A 169 3.29 44.32 23.74
N LYS A 170 3.11 43.95 25.01
CA LYS A 170 4.13 43.32 25.86
C LYS A 170 3.58 42.25 26.81
N THR A 171 2.31 42.34 27.23
CA THR A 171 1.71 41.39 28.19
C THR A 171 0.73 40.45 27.49
N PRO A 172 0.52 39.20 27.99
CA PRO A 172 -0.36 38.23 27.34
C PRO A 172 -1.77 38.77 27.09
N GLU A 173 -2.33 39.53 28.03
CA GLU A 173 -3.68 40.09 27.94
C GLU A 173 -3.83 41.02 26.72
N GLN A 174 -2.77 41.74 26.35
CA GLN A 174 -2.76 42.65 25.20
C GLN A 174 -2.73 41.91 23.86
N PHE A 175 -1.97 40.82 23.76
CA PHE A 175 -1.91 39.96 22.58
C PHE A 175 -3.19 39.12 22.43
N GLN A 176 -3.67 38.56 23.54
CA GLN A 176 -4.91 37.77 23.60
C GLN A 176 -6.14 38.62 23.26
N ALA A 177 -6.18 39.89 23.69
CA ALA A 177 -7.20 40.84 23.25
C ALA A 177 -7.19 41.07 21.73
N LYS A 178 -6.02 41.10 21.08
CA LYS A 178 -5.94 41.16 19.61
C LYS A 178 -6.36 39.86 18.93
N THR A 179 -6.02 38.69 19.48
CA THR A 179 -6.56 37.41 19.00
C THR A 179 -8.09 37.35 19.12
N ALA A 180 -8.66 37.88 20.20
CA ALA A 180 -10.12 37.98 20.36
C ALA A 180 -10.76 38.97 19.37
N GLU A 181 -10.15 40.14 19.16
CA GLU A 181 -10.57 41.13 18.15
C GLU A 181 -10.60 40.51 16.74
N PHE A 182 -9.56 39.77 16.35
CA PHE A 182 -9.51 39.09 15.05
C PHE A 182 -10.53 37.94 14.96
N LYS A 183 -10.65 37.09 15.99
CA LYS A 183 -11.66 36.00 16.01
C LYS A 183 -13.10 36.57 15.94
N GLN A 184 -13.36 37.75 16.51
CA GLN A 184 -14.64 38.47 16.35
C GLN A 184 -14.83 39.03 14.93
N ARG A 185 -13.83 39.73 14.37
CA ARG A 185 -13.91 40.28 12.98
C ARG A 185 -14.20 39.19 11.93
N LEU A 186 -13.62 37.99 12.09
CA LEU A 186 -13.93 36.83 11.24
C LEU A 186 -15.35 36.30 11.43
N ALA A 187 -15.93 36.40 12.64
CA ALA A 187 -17.32 36.04 12.90
C ALA A 187 -18.30 37.10 12.37
N ASP A 188 -17.90 38.38 12.35
CA ASP A 188 -18.65 39.50 11.77
C ASP A 188 -18.61 39.52 10.23
N GLY A 189 -17.74 38.70 9.61
CA GLY A 189 -17.72 38.44 8.17
C GLY A 189 -16.48 38.91 7.40
N GLU A 190 -15.44 39.44 8.07
CA GLU A 190 -14.15 39.69 7.43
C GLU A 190 -13.44 38.37 7.04
N THR A 191 -12.57 38.43 6.03
CA THR A 191 -11.77 37.26 5.62
C THR A 191 -10.39 37.25 6.28
N LEU A 192 -9.71 36.09 6.23
CA LEU A 192 -8.30 36.00 6.61
C LEU A 192 -7.39 36.98 5.84
N GLY A 193 -7.76 37.35 4.61
CA GLY A 193 -7.02 38.33 3.81
C GLY A 193 -7.16 39.76 4.34
N ASP A 194 -8.35 40.13 4.84
CA ASP A 194 -8.62 41.47 5.36
C ASP A 194 -7.86 41.74 6.66
N ILE A 195 -7.78 40.73 7.56
CA ILE A 195 -7.05 40.82 8.82
C ILE A 195 -5.55 40.49 8.72
N ARG A 196 -5.08 39.98 7.56
CA ARG A 196 -3.72 39.45 7.34
C ARG A 196 -2.63 40.40 7.83
N THR A 197 -2.78 41.69 7.52
CA THR A 197 -1.77 42.73 7.79
C THR A 197 -1.58 42.96 9.29
N GLU A 198 -2.65 43.18 10.04
CA GLU A 198 -2.57 43.35 11.50
C GLU A 198 -2.16 42.05 12.20
N ALA A 199 -2.73 40.91 11.78
CA ALA A 199 -2.42 39.60 12.38
C ALA A 199 -0.92 39.25 12.24
N TYR A 200 -0.32 39.48 11.06
CA TYR A 200 1.12 39.27 10.85
C TYR A 200 1.97 40.21 11.69
N ALA A 201 1.59 41.49 11.79
CA ALA A 201 2.33 42.45 12.61
C ALA A 201 2.27 42.10 14.12
N VAL A 202 1.11 41.63 14.60
CA VAL A 202 0.92 41.14 15.98
C VAL A 202 1.73 39.85 16.23
N ALA A 203 1.71 38.88 15.32
CA ALA A 203 2.50 37.65 15.41
C ALA A 203 4.02 37.92 15.40
N ARG A 204 4.48 38.82 14.53
CA ARG A 204 5.89 39.26 14.45
C ARG A 204 6.38 39.88 15.76
N GLN A 205 5.55 40.69 16.40
CA GLN A 205 5.83 41.27 17.72
C GLN A 205 5.78 40.21 18.83
N ALA A 206 4.84 39.26 18.78
CA ALA A 206 4.77 38.19 19.78
C ALA A 206 6.01 37.30 19.76
N ALA A 207 6.51 36.95 18.57
CA ALA A 207 7.80 36.25 18.41
C ALA A 207 8.96 37.08 18.99
N GLN A 208 9.01 38.40 18.72
CA GLN A 208 10.05 39.28 19.29
C GLN A 208 10.00 39.36 20.82
N VAL A 209 8.79 39.38 21.42
CA VAL A 209 8.62 39.50 22.88
C VAL A 209 8.87 38.17 23.61
N SER A 210 8.43 37.04 23.05
CA SER A 210 8.52 35.72 23.69
C SER A 210 9.83 34.98 23.41
N LEU A 211 10.40 35.12 22.21
CA LEU A 211 11.60 34.39 21.77
C LEU A 211 12.85 35.29 21.70
N GLY A 212 12.70 36.61 21.87
CA GLY A 212 13.76 37.60 21.64
C GLY A 212 14.11 37.81 20.15
N MET A 213 13.48 37.05 19.25
CA MET A 213 13.77 37.05 17.81
C MET A 213 12.68 37.82 17.05
N LYS A 214 13.02 38.98 16.47
CA LYS A 214 12.14 39.69 15.53
C LYS A 214 12.29 39.07 14.14
N PRO A 215 11.20 38.56 13.51
CA PRO A 215 11.27 38.10 12.12
C PRO A 215 11.72 39.22 11.16
N TYR A 216 12.59 38.89 10.22
CA TYR A 216 13.12 39.81 9.19
C TYR A 216 12.11 40.06 8.06
N ASP A 217 12.33 41.10 7.25
CA ASP A 217 11.44 41.46 6.15
C ASP A 217 11.39 40.38 5.05
N CYS A 218 12.49 39.65 4.82
CA CYS A 218 12.51 38.46 3.95
C CYS A 218 11.63 37.32 4.48
N GLN A 219 11.63 37.09 5.79
CA GLN A 219 10.77 36.10 6.45
C GLN A 219 9.30 36.52 6.35
N VAL A 220 8.98 37.81 6.56
CA VAL A 220 7.61 38.33 6.33
C VAL A 220 7.16 38.13 4.88
N LEU A 221 8.02 38.35 3.88
CA LEU A 221 7.70 38.08 2.47
C LEU A 221 7.48 36.58 2.20
N GLY A 222 8.31 35.70 2.76
CA GLY A 222 8.14 34.24 2.65
C GLY A 222 6.82 33.77 3.28
N ALA A 223 6.48 34.29 4.47
CA ALA A 223 5.20 34.04 5.12
C ALA A 223 4.00 34.48 4.27
N LEU A 224 4.06 35.70 3.70
CA LEU A 224 3.00 36.22 2.82
C LEU A 224 2.81 35.35 1.57
N ALA A 225 3.89 34.84 0.98
CA ALA A 225 3.82 33.90 -0.15
C ALA A 225 3.19 32.55 0.26
N MET A 226 3.54 32.02 1.44
CA MET A 226 2.97 30.77 1.97
C MET A 226 1.48 30.90 2.32
N ASP A 227 0.98 32.05 2.79
CA ASP A 227 -0.46 32.26 2.98
C ASP A 227 -1.23 32.51 1.67
N ASP A 228 -0.51 32.77 0.58
CA ASP A 228 -1.03 32.81 -0.79
C ASP A 228 -0.88 31.46 -1.53
N GLY A 229 -0.50 30.39 -0.82
CA GLY A 229 -0.41 29.01 -1.35
C GLY A 229 0.89 28.67 -2.08
N HIS A 230 1.90 29.54 -2.05
CA HIS A 230 3.19 29.30 -2.72
C HIS A 230 4.17 28.52 -1.83
N ILE A 231 5.25 28.01 -2.43
CA ILE A 231 6.41 27.47 -1.70
C ILE A 231 7.44 28.58 -1.47
N ALA A 232 7.87 28.76 -0.23
CA ALA A 232 8.95 29.67 0.12
C ALA A 232 10.31 28.94 0.12
N GLU A 233 11.14 29.19 -0.90
CA GLU A 233 12.55 28.77 -0.85
C GLU A 233 13.32 29.66 0.14
N MET A 234 13.82 29.04 1.22
CA MET A 234 14.52 29.69 2.31
C MET A 234 15.68 28.79 2.74
N ARG A 235 16.91 29.26 2.60
CA ARG A 235 18.11 28.47 2.92
C ARG A 235 18.13 28.05 4.39
N THR A 236 18.76 26.92 4.68
CA THR A 236 18.98 26.44 6.05
C THR A 236 19.70 27.52 6.87
N GLY A 237 19.09 27.95 7.98
CA GLY A 237 19.55 29.08 8.78
C GLY A 237 18.76 30.39 8.62
N GLU A 238 18.01 30.56 7.52
CA GLU A 238 17.14 31.75 7.29
C GLU A 238 15.85 31.75 8.15
N GLY A 239 15.74 30.84 9.13
CA GLY A 239 14.67 30.82 10.14
C GLY A 239 13.28 30.42 9.62
N LYS A 240 13.18 29.31 8.88
CA LYS A 240 11.91 28.69 8.44
C LYS A 240 10.89 28.58 9.59
N THR A 241 11.28 27.93 10.69
CA THR A 241 10.45 27.72 11.89
C THR A 241 9.88 29.03 12.46
N LEU A 242 10.74 30.07 12.61
CA LEU A 242 10.33 31.41 13.07
C LEU A 242 9.36 32.08 12.07
N THR A 243 9.54 31.82 10.79
CA THR A 243 8.71 32.36 9.70
C THR A 243 7.30 31.75 9.72
N ALA A 244 7.20 30.44 9.99
CA ALA A 244 5.94 29.69 10.04
C ALA A 244 4.96 30.21 11.10
N VAL A 245 5.42 30.90 12.14
CA VAL A 245 4.56 31.50 13.19
C VAL A 245 3.47 32.41 12.60
N MET A 246 3.79 33.17 11.55
CA MET A 246 2.86 34.12 10.92
C MET A 246 1.69 33.45 10.16
N PRO A 247 1.91 32.54 9.18
CA PRO A 247 0.83 31.84 8.50
C PRO A 247 0.09 30.86 9.41
N LEU A 248 0.79 30.19 10.34
CA LEU A 248 0.13 29.30 11.31
C LEU A 248 -0.83 30.08 12.22
N TYR A 249 -0.41 31.22 12.77
CA TYR A 249 -1.29 32.09 13.59
C TYR A 249 -2.50 32.58 12.79
N LEU A 250 -2.29 33.09 11.57
CA LEU A 250 -3.38 33.61 10.75
C LEU A 250 -4.43 32.54 10.42
N ASN A 251 -4.00 31.36 9.99
CA ASN A 251 -4.93 30.29 9.65
C ASN A 251 -5.57 29.64 10.88
N ALA A 252 -4.89 29.65 12.04
CA ALA A 252 -5.47 29.23 13.32
C ALA A 252 -6.61 30.14 13.81
N LEU A 253 -6.60 31.44 13.48
CA LEU A 253 -7.70 32.37 13.83
C LEU A 253 -9.06 31.92 13.26
N ALA A 254 -9.09 31.15 12.18
CA ALA A 254 -10.34 30.60 11.61
C ALA A 254 -11.00 29.51 12.48
N GLY A 255 -10.41 29.09 13.61
CA GLY A 255 -10.96 28.07 14.51
C GLY A 255 -10.97 26.62 13.96
N LYS A 256 -10.65 26.45 12.68
CA LYS A 256 -10.45 25.15 12.00
C LYS A 256 -9.04 24.60 12.17
N GLY A 257 -8.12 25.44 12.63
CA GLY A 257 -6.75 25.09 13.02
C GLY A 257 -5.76 24.89 11.88
N ALA A 258 -4.48 24.94 12.24
CA ALA A 258 -3.36 24.96 11.32
C ALA A 258 -2.39 23.79 11.61
N ASN A 259 -2.08 22.97 10.61
CA ASN A 259 -1.12 21.88 10.76
C ASN A 259 0.25 22.31 10.21
N LEU A 260 1.31 22.27 11.02
CA LEU A 260 2.69 22.21 10.52
C LEU A 260 3.10 20.74 10.36
N VAL A 261 3.60 20.42 9.18
CA VAL A 261 4.05 19.07 8.82
C VAL A 261 5.56 19.11 8.60
N THR A 262 6.27 18.18 9.23
CA THR A 262 7.73 18.04 9.14
C THR A 262 8.10 16.60 8.77
N VAL A 263 9.38 16.37 8.43
CA VAL A 263 9.89 15.06 7.99
C VAL A 263 10.03 14.04 9.12
N ASN A 264 10.27 14.47 10.38
CA ASN A 264 10.42 13.54 11.49
C ASN A 264 9.95 14.11 12.85
N ASP A 265 9.57 13.20 13.75
CA ASP A 265 8.96 13.54 15.05
C ASP A 265 9.89 14.35 15.96
N THR A 266 11.21 14.31 15.75
CA THR A 266 12.17 15.14 16.51
C THR A 266 12.10 16.60 16.08
N LEU A 267 11.99 16.88 14.78
CA LEU A 267 11.73 18.23 14.26
C LEU A 267 10.35 18.72 14.70
N ALA A 268 9.30 17.91 14.54
CA ALA A 268 7.94 18.26 14.99
C ALA A 268 7.91 18.64 16.48
N SER A 269 8.60 17.88 17.34
CA SER A 269 8.65 18.12 18.79
C SER A 269 9.49 19.34 19.17
N ARG A 270 10.65 19.52 18.53
CA ARG A 270 11.55 20.66 18.76
C ARG A 270 10.86 21.96 18.36
N ASP A 271 10.35 22.04 17.14
CA ASP A 271 9.81 23.28 16.57
C ASP A 271 8.50 23.68 17.28
N ALA A 272 7.69 22.70 17.71
CA ALA A 272 6.57 22.93 18.61
C ALA A 272 7.05 23.57 19.92
N ALA A 273 8.05 22.98 20.60
CA ALA A 273 8.54 23.49 21.87
C ALA A 273 9.19 24.88 21.76
N GLU A 274 9.95 25.14 20.69
CA GLU A 274 10.61 26.43 20.43
C GLU A 274 9.60 27.55 20.10
N MET A 275 8.54 27.25 19.34
CA MET A 275 7.56 28.28 18.92
C MET A 275 6.35 28.42 19.86
N THR A 276 6.08 27.43 20.72
CA THR A 276 4.99 27.47 21.71
C THR A 276 4.93 28.74 22.56
N PRO A 277 6.05 29.34 23.04
CA PRO A 277 6.00 30.61 23.78
C PRO A 277 5.35 31.76 22.99
N ALA A 278 5.53 31.82 21.67
CA ALA A 278 4.91 32.85 20.82
C ALA A 278 3.40 32.60 20.65
N PHE A 279 2.99 31.35 20.42
CA PHE A 279 1.57 30.99 20.29
C PHE A 279 0.81 31.15 21.62
N ASN A 280 1.41 30.75 22.75
CA ASN A 280 0.83 30.95 24.09
C ASN A 280 0.66 32.44 24.43
N LEU A 281 1.65 33.28 24.07
CA LEU A 281 1.55 34.74 24.22
C LEU A 281 0.38 35.30 23.39
N LEU A 282 0.16 34.77 22.19
CA LEU A 282 -0.99 35.08 21.31
C LEU A 282 -2.33 34.45 21.77
N GLY A 283 -2.35 33.60 22.79
CA GLY A 283 -3.56 32.89 23.24
C GLY A 283 -4.01 31.74 22.34
N MET A 284 -3.08 31.16 21.57
CA MET A 284 -3.32 29.98 20.75
C MET A 284 -2.76 28.73 21.42
N SER A 285 -3.53 27.64 21.39
CA SER A 285 -3.07 26.33 21.84
C SER A 285 -2.19 25.64 20.79
N VAL A 286 -1.14 24.94 21.25
CA VAL A 286 -0.23 24.16 20.41
C VAL A 286 -0.26 22.70 20.86
N GLY A 287 -0.40 21.79 19.91
CA GLY A 287 -0.35 20.34 20.13
C GLY A 287 0.67 19.66 19.22
N THR A 288 1.24 18.55 19.68
CA THR A 288 2.07 17.65 18.86
C THR A 288 1.30 16.37 18.59
N VAL A 289 1.41 15.82 17.37
CA VAL A 289 0.89 14.50 17.02
C VAL A 289 1.99 13.68 16.34
N LEU A 290 2.46 12.66 17.04
CA LEU A 290 3.66 11.88 16.74
C LEU A 290 3.33 10.39 16.59
N GLU A 291 4.31 9.57 16.21
CA GLU A 291 4.19 8.11 16.22
C GLU A 291 4.09 7.57 17.67
N GLY A 292 3.49 6.40 17.85
CA GLY A 292 3.29 5.77 19.17
C GLY A 292 2.26 6.41 20.13
N MET A 293 1.90 7.69 19.94
CA MET A 293 0.92 8.38 20.80
C MET A 293 -0.46 7.69 20.81
N LYS A 294 -1.13 7.67 21.98
CA LYS A 294 -2.47 7.07 22.15
C LYS A 294 -3.52 7.91 21.43
N LYS A 295 -4.66 7.30 21.07
CA LYS A 295 -5.76 7.98 20.36
C LYS A 295 -6.24 9.26 21.04
N ASP A 296 -6.35 9.28 22.36
CA ASP A 296 -6.85 10.45 23.09
C ASP A 296 -5.80 11.57 23.16
N GLU A 297 -4.51 11.23 23.25
CA GLU A 297 -3.38 12.16 23.17
C GLU A 297 -3.31 12.77 21.75
N LYS A 298 -3.46 11.95 20.70
CA LYS A 298 -3.55 12.41 19.31
C LYS A 298 -4.76 13.32 19.07
N ARG A 299 -5.94 12.96 19.59
CA ARG A 299 -7.16 13.77 19.45
C ARG A 299 -7.03 15.12 20.16
N ALA A 300 -6.35 15.18 21.30
CA ALA A 300 -5.99 16.45 21.95
C ALA A 300 -5.01 17.28 21.08
N GLY A 301 -3.99 16.63 20.50
CA GLY A 301 -3.03 17.29 19.60
C GLY A 301 -3.67 17.87 18.32
N TYR A 302 -4.65 17.17 17.73
CA TYR A 302 -5.45 17.67 16.60
C TYR A 302 -6.58 18.65 17.00
N ALA A 303 -6.89 18.79 18.29
CA ALA A 303 -7.87 19.77 18.77
C ALA A 303 -7.26 21.17 19.00
N ALA A 304 -5.94 21.26 19.16
CA ALA A 304 -5.22 22.52 19.38
C ALA A 304 -5.30 23.46 18.17
N ASP A 305 -5.26 24.79 18.39
CA ASP A 305 -5.30 25.81 17.33
C ASP A 305 -4.18 25.58 16.29
N ILE A 306 -2.98 25.20 16.73
CA ILE A 306 -1.86 24.74 15.88
C ILE A 306 -1.49 23.30 16.25
N THR A 307 -1.30 22.44 15.24
CA THR A 307 -0.83 21.05 15.40
C THR A 307 0.50 20.84 14.66
N TYR A 308 1.55 20.42 15.37
CA TYR A 308 2.82 19.97 14.79
C TYR A 308 2.78 18.45 14.62
N THR A 309 3.14 17.95 13.45
CA THR A 309 3.10 16.51 13.15
C THR A 309 4.10 16.10 12.07
N THR A 310 4.23 14.80 11.83
CA THR A 310 4.91 14.25 10.65
C THR A 310 3.93 13.93 9.54
N ASP A 311 4.39 14.06 8.31
CA ASP A 311 3.72 13.64 7.08
C ASP A 311 3.19 12.19 7.17
N ARG A 312 4.04 11.28 7.67
CA ARG A 312 3.79 9.87 7.88
C ARG A 312 2.71 9.64 8.94
N THR A 313 2.82 10.33 10.08
CA THR A 313 1.82 10.24 11.15
C THR A 313 0.46 10.76 10.69
N LEU A 314 0.44 11.92 10.03
CA LEU A 314 -0.75 12.53 9.46
C LEU A 314 -1.44 11.61 8.44
N GLY A 315 -0.67 10.97 7.56
CA GLY A 315 -1.20 10.03 6.57
C GLY A 315 -1.73 8.74 7.20
N PHE A 316 -1.01 8.14 8.15
CA PHE A 316 -1.48 6.92 8.83
C PHE A 316 -2.68 7.17 9.74
N ASP A 317 -2.76 8.32 10.42
CA ASP A 317 -3.95 8.66 11.21
C ASP A 317 -5.17 8.94 10.31
N TYR A 318 -4.98 9.54 9.13
CA TYR A 318 -6.05 9.63 8.13
C TYR A 318 -6.52 8.24 7.65
N LEU A 319 -5.58 7.33 7.34
CA LEU A 319 -5.93 5.97 6.92
C LEU A 319 -6.66 5.19 8.03
N ARG A 320 -6.30 5.39 9.31
CA ARG A 320 -7.04 4.86 10.46
C ARG A 320 -8.46 5.45 10.52
N ASP A 321 -8.60 6.76 10.34
CA ASP A 321 -9.86 7.49 10.50
C ASP A 321 -10.88 7.27 9.36
N ILE A 322 -10.45 6.79 8.19
CA ILE A 322 -11.37 6.28 7.15
C ILE A 322 -11.79 4.82 7.37
N THR A 323 -11.00 4.02 8.11
CA THR A 323 -11.36 2.65 8.53
C THR A 323 -12.14 2.60 9.87
N ALA A 324 -12.30 3.74 10.54
CA ALA A 324 -13.01 3.87 11.80
C ALA A 324 -14.52 3.55 11.64
N LYS A 325 -15.05 2.65 12.50
CA LYS A 325 -16.46 2.24 12.46
C LYS A 325 -17.39 3.30 13.05
N ASN A 326 -16.93 4.02 14.08
CA ASN A 326 -17.70 5.05 14.77
C ASN A 326 -16.94 6.40 14.72
N PRO A 327 -17.63 7.57 14.67
CA PRO A 327 -16.96 8.88 14.67
C PRO A 327 -16.00 9.11 15.83
N GLU A 328 -16.33 8.62 17.02
CA GLU A 328 -15.53 8.72 18.27
C GLU A 328 -14.14 8.07 18.15
N GLN A 329 -14.00 7.08 17.26
CA GLN A 329 -12.73 6.36 17.05
C GLN A 329 -11.72 7.18 16.24
N LYS A 330 -12.15 8.30 15.64
CA LYS A 330 -11.30 9.22 14.88
C LYS A 330 -10.45 10.10 15.79
N VAL A 331 -9.33 10.55 15.26
CA VAL A 331 -8.40 11.48 15.92
C VAL A 331 -8.27 12.81 15.19
N GLN A 332 -8.44 12.84 13.86
CA GLN A 332 -8.31 14.04 13.04
C GLN A 332 -9.59 14.88 12.99
N ARG A 333 -9.39 16.19 12.86
CA ARG A 333 -10.40 17.16 12.43
C ARG A 333 -10.50 17.22 10.89
N GLU A 334 -11.47 17.99 10.39
CA GLU A 334 -11.56 18.32 8.96
C GLU A 334 -10.28 19.07 8.50
N PRO A 335 -9.66 18.71 7.36
CA PRO A 335 -8.46 19.39 6.87
C PRO A 335 -8.79 20.82 6.42
N PHE A 336 -8.03 21.80 6.93
CA PHE A 336 -8.20 23.22 6.60
C PHE A 336 -6.92 23.85 6.04
N PHE A 337 -5.88 23.99 6.87
CA PHE A 337 -4.58 24.50 6.46
C PHE A 337 -3.46 23.51 6.81
N ALA A 338 -2.58 23.26 5.84
CA ALA A 338 -1.32 22.54 6.04
C ALA A 338 -0.15 23.38 5.49
N LEU A 339 0.87 23.55 6.32
CA LEU A 339 2.18 24.08 5.93
C LEU A 339 3.22 22.97 6.05
N ILE A 340 3.93 22.67 4.96
CA ILE A 340 4.93 21.60 4.90
C ILE A 340 6.35 22.19 4.99
N ASP A 341 7.14 21.79 5.98
CA ASP A 341 8.59 22.03 6.02
C ASP A 341 9.34 20.93 5.26
N GLU A 342 10.44 21.30 4.61
CA GLU A 342 11.15 20.51 3.60
C GLU A 342 10.20 19.84 2.59
N VAL A 343 9.40 20.68 1.93
CA VAL A 343 8.33 20.26 1.00
C VAL A 343 8.81 19.43 -0.19
N ASP A 344 10.07 19.52 -0.58
CA ASP A 344 10.72 18.62 -1.54
C ASP A 344 10.93 17.20 -0.98
N GLU A 345 11.39 17.05 0.26
CA GLU A 345 11.53 15.74 0.90
C GLU A 345 10.16 15.05 1.05
N VAL A 346 9.12 15.81 1.45
CA VAL A 346 7.76 15.29 1.68
C VAL A 346 6.95 15.05 0.39
N LEU A 347 7.01 15.94 -0.61
CA LEU A 347 6.17 15.83 -1.82
C LEU A 347 6.87 15.25 -3.05
N ILE A 348 8.20 15.09 -3.04
CA ILE A 348 8.96 14.52 -4.18
C ILE A 348 9.64 13.20 -3.79
N ASP A 349 10.31 13.13 -2.63
CA ASP A 349 11.08 11.95 -2.23
C ASP A 349 10.23 10.89 -1.51
N GLU A 350 9.51 11.23 -0.43
CA GLU A 350 8.57 10.31 0.24
C GLU A 350 7.34 9.99 -0.64
N ALA A 351 6.94 10.92 -1.51
CA ALA A 351 5.82 10.75 -2.45
C ALA A 351 5.97 9.57 -3.44
N ARG A 352 7.19 9.01 -3.58
CA ARG A 352 7.49 7.84 -4.41
C ARG A 352 6.78 6.56 -3.96
N SER A 353 6.38 6.47 -2.69
CA SER A 353 5.68 5.30 -2.13
C SER A 353 4.32 5.69 -1.54
N PRO A 354 3.24 4.90 -1.76
CA PRO A 354 2.00 5.09 -1.06
C PRO A 354 2.10 4.65 0.41
N LEU A 355 1.43 5.36 1.31
CA LEU A 355 1.14 4.88 2.65
C LEU A 355 0.06 3.80 2.56
N ILE A 356 0.26 2.66 3.21
CA ILE A 356 -0.63 1.49 3.17
C ILE A 356 -0.84 0.97 4.59
N ILE A 357 -2.11 0.80 5.00
CA ILE A 357 -2.46 -0.04 6.16
C ILE A 357 -2.86 -1.41 5.64
N SER A 358 -2.04 -2.42 5.94
CA SER A 358 -2.37 -3.82 5.78
C SER A 358 -2.94 -4.41 7.07
N ALA A 359 -3.85 -5.38 6.93
CA ALA A 359 -4.19 -6.31 8.00
C ALA A 359 -3.92 -7.74 7.55
N THR A 360 -3.67 -8.60 8.53
CA THR A 360 -3.88 -10.05 8.41
C THR A 360 -5.34 -10.30 8.04
N GLY A 361 -5.60 -11.07 6.98
CA GLY A 361 -6.94 -11.54 6.64
C GLY A 361 -7.45 -12.62 7.59
N GLU A 362 -8.59 -13.23 7.22
CA GLU A 362 -8.93 -14.55 7.75
C GLU A 362 -7.87 -15.58 7.33
N SER A 363 -7.66 -16.59 8.16
CA SER A 363 -6.57 -17.55 7.98
C SER A 363 -7.00 -18.69 7.06
N TYR A 364 -6.78 -18.52 5.74
CA TYR A 364 -7.10 -19.52 4.72
C TYR A 364 -6.01 -20.61 4.54
N GLN A 365 -5.23 -20.90 5.58
CA GLN A 365 -4.07 -21.80 5.51
C GLN A 365 -4.42 -23.20 5.01
N ASP A 366 -5.61 -23.72 5.37
CA ASP A 366 -6.06 -25.05 4.95
C ASP A 366 -6.56 -25.07 3.50
N GLU A 367 -7.12 -23.97 2.99
CA GLU A 367 -7.47 -23.84 1.57
C GLU A 367 -6.22 -23.89 0.67
N TYR A 368 -5.12 -23.26 1.08
CA TYR A 368 -3.85 -23.38 0.36
C TYR A 368 -3.31 -24.82 0.33
N LYS A 369 -3.49 -25.60 1.42
CA LYS A 369 -3.11 -27.02 1.47
C LYS A 369 -3.99 -27.85 0.54
N VAL A 370 -5.32 -27.73 0.68
CA VAL A 370 -6.31 -28.44 -0.15
C VAL A 370 -6.10 -28.16 -1.64
N MET A 371 -5.91 -26.89 -2.02
CA MET A 371 -5.68 -26.53 -3.43
C MET A 371 -4.32 -26.97 -3.93
N ASN A 372 -3.27 -26.99 -3.10
CA ASN A 372 -1.99 -27.56 -3.49
C ASN A 372 -2.08 -29.08 -3.73
N GLU A 373 -2.78 -29.82 -2.88
CA GLU A 373 -3.01 -31.26 -3.08
C GLU A 373 -3.86 -31.56 -4.33
N VAL A 374 -4.88 -30.72 -4.62
CA VAL A 374 -5.68 -30.84 -5.85
C VAL A 374 -4.84 -30.53 -7.08
N VAL A 375 -4.11 -29.41 -7.09
CA VAL A 375 -3.23 -29.02 -8.21
C VAL A 375 -2.10 -30.03 -8.43
N GLY A 376 -1.58 -30.63 -7.36
CA GLY A 376 -0.52 -31.65 -7.43
C GLY A 376 -0.93 -32.95 -8.15
N ALA A 377 -2.23 -33.19 -8.35
CA ALA A 377 -2.74 -34.30 -9.14
C ALA A 377 -2.94 -33.97 -10.63
N LEU A 378 -2.85 -32.68 -11.02
CA LEU A 378 -3.14 -32.23 -12.38
C LEU A 378 -1.94 -32.41 -13.33
N LYS A 379 -2.21 -32.89 -14.54
CA LYS A 379 -1.23 -33.17 -15.59
C LYS A 379 -1.05 -31.94 -16.49
N ALA A 380 0.17 -31.43 -16.58
CA ALA A 380 0.51 -30.37 -17.53
C ALA A 380 0.34 -30.86 -18.98
N GLY A 381 -0.39 -30.11 -19.80
CA GLY A 381 -0.68 -30.44 -21.20
C GLY A 381 -2.06 -31.06 -21.44
N SER A 382 -2.75 -31.56 -20.41
CA SER A 382 -4.14 -32.05 -20.51
C SER A 382 -5.07 -31.33 -19.53
N ASP A 383 -4.76 -31.33 -18.23
CA ASP A 383 -5.56 -30.62 -17.21
C ASP A 383 -5.32 -29.09 -17.24
N TYR A 384 -4.10 -28.65 -17.58
CA TYR A 384 -3.76 -27.24 -17.70
C TYR A 384 -2.68 -26.95 -18.74
N TYR A 385 -2.66 -25.71 -19.21
CA TYR A 385 -1.69 -25.17 -20.15
C TYR A 385 -0.95 -23.98 -19.54
N LEU A 386 0.30 -23.78 -19.96
CA LEU A 386 1.18 -22.73 -19.43
C LEU A 386 2.01 -22.07 -20.53
N ASP A 387 2.22 -20.77 -20.41
CA ASP A 387 3.17 -19.99 -21.20
C ASP A 387 4.14 -19.30 -20.23
N ARG A 388 5.36 -19.85 -20.13
CA ARG A 388 6.44 -19.30 -19.28
C ARG A 388 7.00 -17.96 -19.80
N LYS A 389 6.79 -17.59 -21.06
CA LYS A 389 7.20 -16.28 -21.60
C LYS A 389 6.20 -15.18 -21.24
N ARG A 390 4.92 -15.53 -21.09
CA ARG A 390 3.86 -14.63 -20.59
C ARG A 390 3.60 -14.76 -19.09
N HIS A 391 4.28 -15.69 -18.42
CA HIS A 391 4.10 -16.03 -17.01
C HIS A 391 2.63 -16.31 -16.65
N SER A 392 1.94 -17.05 -17.52
CA SER A 392 0.50 -17.32 -17.44
C SER A 392 0.20 -18.82 -17.48
N VAL A 393 -0.78 -19.27 -16.70
CA VAL A 393 -1.27 -20.65 -16.63
C VAL A 393 -2.79 -20.66 -16.55
N TRP A 394 -3.44 -21.61 -17.21
CA TRP A 394 -4.91 -21.75 -17.24
C TRP A 394 -5.32 -23.22 -17.36
N LEU A 395 -6.47 -23.58 -16.79
CA LEU A 395 -7.05 -24.93 -16.86
C LEU A 395 -7.66 -25.20 -18.26
N SER A 396 -7.79 -26.48 -18.60
CA SER A 396 -8.68 -26.94 -19.68
C SER A 396 -10.09 -27.22 -19.13
N ASP A 397 -11.08 -27.34 -20.00
CA ASP A 397 -12.46 -27.74 -19.65
C ASP A 397 -12.45 -29.07 -18.84
N SER A 398 -11.68 -30.06 -19.30
CA SER A 398 -11.54 -31.35 -18.61
C SER A 398 -10.80 -31.24 -17.27
N GLY A 399 -9.80 -30.35 -17.17
CA GLY A 399 -9.06 -30.10 -15.93
C GLY A 399 -9.87 -29.34 -14.89
N MET A 400 -10.74 -28.40 -15.32
CA MET A 400 -11.71 -27.76 -14.43
C MET A 400 -12.68 -28.80 -13.87
N ALA A 401 -13.25 -29.65 -14.73
CA ALA A 401 -14.11 -30.75 -14.30
C ALA A 401 -13.40 -31.72 -13.34
N ARG A 402 -12.09 -31.97 -13.51
CA ARG A 402 -11.30 -32.77 -12.56
C ARG A 402 -11.18 -32.08 -11.20
N VAL A 403 -10.88 -30.77 -11.18
CA VAL A 403 -10.81 -29.97 -9.94
C VAL A 403 -12.16 -29.98 -9.21
N GLU A 404 -13.27 -29.71 -9.91
CA GLU A 404 -14.61 -29.75 -9.35
C GLU A 404 -14.99 -31.15 -8.84
N ASN A 405 -14.57 -32.20 -9.55
CA ASN A 405 -14.78 -33.56 -9.08
C ASN A 405 -14.00 -33.83 -7.79
N MET A 406 -12.69 -33.55 -7.76
CA MET A 406 -11.82 -33.74 -6.59
C MET A 406 -12.30 -32.94 -5.36
N LEU A 407 -12.77 -31.71 -5.55
CA LEU A 407 -13.29 -30.88 -4.46
C LEU A 407 -14.64 -31.39 -3.95
N GLY A 408 -15.54 -31.83 -4.85
CA GLY A 408 -16.79 -32.47 -4.46
C GLY A 408 -16.59 -33.81 -3.74
N ARG A 409 -15.60 -34.62 -4.13
CA ARG A 409 -15.21 -35.84 -3.39
C ARG A 409 -14.79 -35.51 -1.96
N ARG A 410 -13.96 -34.49 -1.76
CA ARG A 410 -13.56 -34.01 -0.42
C ARG A 410 -14.74 -33.52 0.43
N ALA A 411 -15.71 -32.84 -0.19
CA ALA A 411 -16.92 -32.42 0.51
C ALA A 411 -17.73 -33.63 1.03
N LEU A 412 -17.89 -34.68 0.21
CA LEU A 412 -18.52 -35.95 0.63
C LEU A 412 -17.71 -36.69 1.71
N GLU A 413 -16.37 -36.65 1.66
CA GLU A 413 -15.50 -37.23 2.70
C GLU A 413 -15.67 -36.53 4.06
N ILE A 414 -15.84 -35.20 4.06
CA ILE A 414 -16.11 -34.39 5.26
C ILE A 414 -17.54 -34.65 5.77
N GLU A 415 -18.54 -34.73 4.88
CA GLU A 415 -19.91 -35.09 5.26
C GLU A 415 -19.96 -36.49 5.88
N LEU A 416 -19.28 -37.47 5.30
CA LEU A 416 -19.23 -38.85 5.81
C LEU A 416 -18.58 -38.96 7.19
N GLN A 417 -17.58 -38.12 7.47
CA GLN A 417 -16.96 -38.00 8.81
C GLN A 417 -17.90 -37.39 9.87
N SER A 418 -18.98 -36.73 9.45
CA SER A 418 -19.94 -36.04 10.33
C SER A 418 -21.10 -36.94 10.82
N ASP A 419 -20.95 -38.26 10.72
CA ASP A 419 -21.96 -39.30 11.02
C ASP A 419 -23.37 -39.04 10.43
N PRO A 420 -23.49 -38.94 9.09
CA PRO A 420 -24.76 -38.64 8.42
C PRO A 420 -25.74 -39.82 8.50
N THR A 421 -27.03 -39.55 8.22
CA THR A 421 -28.10 -40.55 8.38
C THR A 421 -27.87 -41.80 7.50
N PRO A 422 -28.46 -42.97 7.84
CA PRO A 422 -28.34 -44.16 7.01
C PRO A 422 -28.83 -43.97 5.56
N GLN A 423 -29.84 -43.12 5.32
CA GLN A 423 -30.22 -42.74 3.96
C GLN A 423 -29.13 -41.90 3.28
N ARG A 424 -28.66 -40.84 3.95
CA ARG A 424 -27.67 -39.92 3.38
C ARG A 424 -26.32 -40.62 3.11
N ARG A 425 -25.94 -41.61 3.91
CA ARG A 425 -24.79 -42.49 3.62
C ARG A 425 -24.93 -43.28 2.31
N GLN A 426 -26.13 -43.73 1.96
CA GLN A 426 -26.36 -44.39 0.67
C GLN A 426 -26.23 -43.37 -0.48
N GLU A 427 -26.86 -42.21 -0.36
CA GLU A 427 -26.75 -41.12 -1.34
C GLU A 427 -25.28 -40.70 -1.58
N ILE A 428 -24.49 -40.55 -0.51
CA ILE A 428 -23.06 -40.25 -0.58
C ILE A 428 -22.30 -41.36 -1.33
N SER A 429 -22.61 -42.64 -1.06
CA SER A 429 -21.99 -43.79 -1.75
C SER A 429 -22.35 -43.84 -3.24
N ASP A 430 -23.58 -43.48 -3.59
CA ASP A 430 -24.05 -43.43 -4.96
C ASP A 430 -23.44 -42.23 -5.71
N GLU A 431 -23.24 -41.09 -5.03
CA GLU A 431 -22.53 -39.92 -5.59
C GLU A 431 -21.04 -40.21 -5.80
N PHE A 432 -20.33 -40.82 -4.84
CA PHE A 432 -18.96 -41.31 -5.07
C PHE A 432 -18.89 -42.24 -6.30
N SER A 433 -19.88 -43.12 -6.47
CA SER A 433 -19.97 -44.03 -7.63
C SER A 433 -20.27 -43.33 -8.96
N ARG A 434 -20.79 -42.09 -8.94
CA ARG A 434 -20.89 -41.20 -10.11
C ARG A 434 -19.59 -40.43 -10.34
N ARG A 435 -18.95 -39.94 -9.28
CA ARG A 435 -17.66 -39.24 -9.33
C ARG A 435 -16.53 -40.16 -9.84
N ASP A 436 -16.55 -41.45 -9.49
CA ASP A 436 -15.70 -42.52 -10.03
C ASP A 436 -15.95 -42.84 -11.52
N ARG A 437 -17.09 -42.43 -12.09
CA ARG A 437 -17.36 -42.52 -13.53
C ARG A 437 -16.91 -41.24 -14.25
N LEU A 438 -17.13 -40.07 -13.64
CA LEU A 438 -16.64 -38.80 -14.16
C LEU A 438 -15.10 -38.76 -14.26
N ASP A 439 -14.35 -39.26 -13.27
CA ASP A 439 -12.88 -39.32 -13.37
C ASP A 439 -12.42 -40.12 -14.61
N LYS A 440 -13.14 -41.19 -14.96
CA LYS A 440 -12.84 -42.03 -16.13
C LYS A 440 -13.22 -41.39 -17.46
N THR A 441 -14.31 -40.61 -17.51
CA THR A 441 -14.67 -39.87 -18.74
C THR A 441 -13.78 -38.65 -18.95
N ILE A 442 -13.28 -38.02 -17.87
CA ILE A 442 -12.21 -37.01 -17.94
C ILE A 442 -10.91 -37.62 -18.48
N ASP A 443 -10.47 -38.76 -17.93
CA ASP A 443 -9.25 -39.42 -18.44
C ASP A 443 -9.40 -39.83 -19.92
N ALA A 444 -10.56 -40.36 -20.33
CA ALA A 444 -10.84 -40.71 -21.73
C ALA A 444 -10.88 -39.49 -22.67
N GLU A 445 -11.44 -38.34 -22.25
CA GLU A 445 -11.38 -37.09 -23.03
C GLU A 445 -9.93 -36.63 -23.21
N GLN A 446 -9.09 -36.76 -22.17
CA GLN A 446 -7.68 -36.37 -22.22
C GLN A 446 -6.84 -37.30 -23.11
N GLU A 447 -7.09 -38.62 -23.09
CA GLU A 447 -6.44 -39.57 -24.01
C GLU A 447 -6.84 -39.33 -25.48
N ALA A 448 -8.12 -39.08 -25.75
CA ALA A 448 -8.61 -38.74 -27.09
C ALA A 448 -8.05 -37.39 -27.59
N PHE A 449 -8.04 -36.36 -26.72
CA PHE A 449 -7.46 -35.06 -27.04
C PHE A 449 -5.95 -35.15 -27.30
N GLN A 450 -5.20 -35.92 -26.50
CA GLN A 450 -3.77 -36.12 -26.70
C GLN A 450 -3.49 -36.82 -28.04
N THR A 451 -4.27 -37.86 -28.37
CA THR A 451 -4.20 -38.57 -29.66
C THR A 451 -4.40 -37.60 -30.83
N TYR A 452 -5.50 -36.82 -30.81
CA TYR A 452 -5.77 -35.78 -31.79
C TYR A 452 -4.63 -34.75 -31.91
N GLN A 453 -4.02 -34.34 -30.79
CA GLN A 453 -2.88 -33.41 -30.79
C GLN A 453 -1.61 -34.03 -31.39
N ASP A 454 -1.34 -35.32 -31.19
CA ASP A 454 -0.17 -35.99 -31.74
C ASP A 454 -0.33 -36.23 -33.24
N THR A 455 -1.46 -36.78 -33.70
CA THR A 455 -1.82 -36.84 -35.13
C THR A 455 -1.71 -35.45 -35.79
N ARG A 456 -2.20 -34.40 -35.12
CA ARG A 456 -2.10 -33.02 -35.62
C ARG A 456 -0.65 -32.49 -35.70
N LYS A 457 0.29 -32.98 -34.89
CA LYS A 457 1.72 -32.62 -34.98
C LYS A 457 2.41 -33.34 -36.14
N GLU A 458 2.01 -34.57 -36.46
CA GLU A 458 2.56 -35.33 -37.58
C GLU A 458 2.16 -34.75 -38.94
N LYS A 459 1.03 -34.02 -39.00
CA LYS A 459 0.52 -33.33 -40.20
C LYS A 459 1.60 -32.52 -40.93
N PRO A 460 2.07 -32.97 -42.12
CA PRO A 460 3.19 -32.34 -42.80
C PRO A 460 2.88 -30.88 -43.15
N GLY A 461 3.86 -30.00 -42.89
CA GLY A 461 3.76 -28.59 -43.24
C GLY A 461 3.46 -28.38 -44.74
N LEU A 462 2.85 -27.26 -45.09
CA LEU A 462 2.30 -27.02 -46.45
C LEU A 462 3.34 -27.21 -47.58
N VAL A 463 4.61 -26.87 -47.33
CA VAL A 463 5.72 -27.10 -48.26
C VAL A 463 6.10 -28.59 -48.41
N ALA A 464 5.90 -29.41 -47.38
CA ALA A 464 6.12 -30.85 -47.44
C ALA A 464 4.97 -31.55 -48.20
N ARG A 465 3.70 -31.21 -47.92
CA ARG A 465 2.56 -31.69 -48.71
C ARG A 465 2.72 -31.33 -50.20
N TRP A 466 3.16 -30.11 -50.51
CA TRP A 466 3.47 -29.68 -51.89
C TRP A 466 4.62 -30.46 -52.56
N ARG A 467 5.54 -31.03 -51.78
CA ARG A 467 6.62 -31.92 -52.27
C ARG A 467 6.22 -33.38 -52.38
N GLY A 468 4.94 -33.71 -52.20
CA GLY A 468 4.44 -35.09 -52.28
C GLY A 468 4.59 -35.89 -50.99
N ALA A 469 4.71 -35.23 -49.82
CA ALA A 469 4.50 -35.93 -48.55
C ALA A 469 3.01 -36.30 -48.42
N GLU A 470 2.73 -37.60 -48.36
CA GLU A 470 1.39 -38.13 -48.13
C GLU A 470 0.88 -37.70 -46.75
N TRP A 471 -0.43 -37.43 -46.66
CA TRP A 471 -1.11 -37.08 -45.43
C TRP A 471 -2.55 -37.56 -45.52
N ASP A 472 -2.96 -38.37 -44.57
CA ASP A 472 -4.35 -38.79 -44.44
C ASP A 472 -5.13 -37.74 -43.63
N GLU A 473 -6.14 -37.14 -44.25
CA GLU A 473 -7.00 -36.14 -43.60
C GLU A 473 -8.18 -36.81 -42.86
N GLU A 474 -8.51 -38.09 -43.16
CA GLU A 474 -9.59 -38.87 -42.56
C GLU A 474 -9.25 -39.34 -41.14
N VAL A 475 -7.98 -39.68 -40.87
CA VAL A 475 -7.48 -40.04 -39.52
C VAL A 475 -7.67 -38.87 -38.54
N LEU A 476 -7.33 -37.64 -38.95
CA LEU A 476 -7.44 -36.45 -38.10
C LEU A 476 -8.90 -36.08 -37.80
N GLU A 477 -9.82 -36.32 -38.74
CA GLU A 477 -11.25 -36.13 -38.49
C GLU A 477 -11.79 -37.26 -37.58
N THR A 478 -11.35 -38.50 -37.75
CA THR A 478 -11.69 -39.63 -36.86
C THR A 478 -11.25 -39.37 -35.41
N ASP A 479 -10.04 -38.84 -35.20
CA ASP A 479 -9.56 -38.44 -33.89
C ASP A 479 -10.38 -37.27 -33.31
N ARG A 480 -10.80 -36.33 -34.15
CA ARG A 480 -11.66 -35.20 -33.74
C ARG A 480 -13.05 -35.67 -33.31
N GLU A 481 -13.69 -36.55 -34.07
CA GLU A 481 -14.98 -37.15 -33.72
C GLU A 481 -14.88 -38.00 -32.43
N SER A 482 -13.76 -38.71 -32.24
CA SER A 482 -13.48 -39.46 -31.01
C SER A 482 -13.33 -38.54 -29.79
N MET A 483 -12.61 -37.42 -29.94
CA MET A 483 -12.46 -36.38 -28.91
C MET A 483 -13.80 -35.69 -28.58
N GLU A 484 -14.60 -35.34 -29.61
CA GLU A 484 -15.93 -34.73 -29.42
C GLU A 484 -16.91 -35.72 -28.73
N THR A 485 -16.82 -37.00 -29.04
CA THR A 485 -17.59 -38.07 -28.38
C THR A 485 -17.19 -38.26 -26.91
N ALA A 486 -15.89 -38.27 -26.61
CA ALA A 486 -15.38 -38.39 -25.24
C ALA A 486 -15.77 -37.17 -24.39
N ARG A 487 -15.68 -35.96 -24.96
CA ARG A 487 -16.16 -34.72 -24.33
C ARG A 487 -17.65 -34.79 -23.98
N ALA A 488 -18.49 -35.22 -24.92
CA ALA A 488 -19.92 -35.37 -24.68
C ALA A 488 -20.22 -36.40 -23.56
N ALA A 489 -19.43 -37.48 -23.47
CA ALA A 489 -19.54 -38.45 -22.37
C ALA A 489 -19.14 -37.87 -21.00
N ARG A 490 -18.10 -37.01 -20.94
CA ARG A 490 -17.80 -36.23 -19.73
C ARG A 490 -18.95 -35.31 -19.36
N GLU A 491 -19.46 -34.52 -20.30
CA GLU A 491 -20.50 -33.52 -20.04
C GLU A 491 -21.80 -34.17 -19.54
N ALA A 492 -22.14 -35.37 -20.04
CA ALA A 492 -23.28 -36.16 -19.57
C ALA A 492 -23.12 -36.70 -18.13
N GLU A 493 -21.95 -37.24 -17.75
CA GLU A 493 -21.72 -37.71 -16.37
C GLU A 493 -21.55 -36.55 -15.38
N ALA A 494 -20.91 -35.45 -15.81
CA ALA A 494 -20.74 -34.22 -15.04
C ALA A 494 -22.10 -33.60 -14.69
N GLY A 495 -22.91 -33.23 -15.71
CA GLY A 495 -24.32 -32.83 -15.60
C GLY A 495 -24.73 -32.15 -14.29
N GLU A 496 -25.75 -32.68 -13.62
CA GLU A 496 -26.24 -32.22 -12.33
C GLU A 496 -25.40 -32.78 -11.15
N LEU A 497 -24.09 -32.56 -11.12
CA LEU A 497 -23.30 -32.80 -9.89
C LEU A 497 -23.41 -31.58 -8.96
N PRO A 498 -23.54 -31.78 -7.64
CA PRO A 498 -23.83 -30.68 -6.70
C PRO A 498 -22.61 -29.79 -6.37
N TYR A 499 -21.45 -30.00 -7.00
CA TYR A 499 -20.25 -29.22 -6.73
C TYR A 499 -19.85 -28.36 -7.94
N ASP A 500 -20.30 -27.12 -7.92
CA ASP A 500 -19.92 -26.03 -8.83
C ASP A 500 -18.91 -25.13 -8.11
N LEU A 501 -17.74 -24.89 -8.71
CA LEU A 501 -16.71 -24.01 -8.14
C LEU A 501 -17.04 -22.51 -8.25
N PHE A 502 -17.95 -22.13 -9.14
CA PHE A 502 -18.34 -20.75 -9.44
C PHE A 502 -19.62 -20.30 -8.72
N SER A 503 -20.25 -21.18 -7.93
CA SER A 503 -21.37 -20.85 -7.05
C SER A 503 -21.01 -19.74 -6.05
N ASP A 504 -21.99 -19.00 -5.54
CA ASP A 504 -21.75 -17.91 -4.58
C ASP A 504 -20.91 -18.37 -3.37
N GLU A 505 -21.13 -19.60 -2.89
CA GLU A 505 -20.41 -20.23 -1.79
C GLU A 505 -18.96 -20.60 -2.17
N ASN A 506 -18.73 -21.24 -3.32
CA ASN A 506 -17.40 -21.72 -3.73
C ASN A 506 -16.55 -20.69 -4.48
N SER A 507 -17.15 -19.63 -5.02
CA SER A 507 -16.49 -18.64 -5.90
C SER A 507 -15.21 -18.04 -5.32
N HIS A 508 -15.16 -17.86 -4.00
CA HIS A 508 -13.98 -17.35 -3.29
C HIS A 508 -12.76 -18.31 -3.39
N ARG A 509 -12.99 -19.61 -3.58
CA ARG A 509 -11.96 -20.66 -3.65
C ARG A 509 -11.20 -20.67 -4.98
N VAL A 510 -11.78 -20.13 -6.04
CA VAL A 510 -11.15 -19.93 -7.37
C VAL A 510 -9.79 -19.24 -7.26
N ARG A 511 -9.65 -18.28 -6.31
CA ARG A 511 -8.38 -17.55 -6.12
C ARG A 511 -7.25 -18.45 -5.61
N PHE A 512 -7.56 -19.38 -4.71
CA PHE A 512 -6.59 -20.32 -4.14
C PHE A 512 -6.16 -21.36 -5.18
N LEU A 513 -7.11 -21.85 -5.98
CA LEU A 513 -6.84 -22.73 -7.11
C LEU A 513 -5.84 -22.11 -8.09
N TYR A 514 -6.07 -20.87 -8.54
CA TYR A 514 -5.14 -20.20 -9.45
C TYR A 514 -3.80 -19.80 -8.79
N ALA A 515 -3.78 -19.54 -7.48
CA ALA A 515 -2.52 -19.33 -6.75
C ALA A 515 -1.68 -20.62 -6.66
N ALA A 516 -2.30 -21.75 -6.29
CA ALA A 516 -1.68 -23.08 -6.25
C ALA A 516 -1.21 -23.53 -7.64
N LEU A 517 -2.01 -23.28 -8.69
CA LEU A 517 -1.67 -23.60 -10.07
C LEU A 517 -0.48 -22.79 -10.57
N LYS A 518 -0.40 -21.48 -10.27
CA LYS A 518 0.79 -20.66 -10.54
C LYS A 518 2.01 -21.20 -9.78
N ALA A 519 1.89 -21.41 -8.47
CA ALA A 519 2.98 -21.88 -7.60
C ALA A 519 3.58 -23.21 -8.06
N ASN A 520 2.76 -24.14 -8.56
CA ASN A 520 3.23 -25.43 -9.06
C ASN A 520 3.76 -25.37 -10.51
N ALA A 521 3.09 -24.66 -11.41
CA ALA A 521 3.41 -24.70 -12.85
C ALA A 521 4.50 -23.70 -13.31
N LEU A 522 4.64 -22.57 -12.62
CA LEU A 522 5.45 -21.43 -13.08
C LEU A 522 6.68 -21.13 -12.20
N PHE A 523 6.61 -21.40 -10.90
CA PHE A 523 7.71 -21.13 -9.96
C PHE A 523 8.50 -22.40 -9.64
N ASP A 524 9.78 -22.39 -9.97
CA ASP A 524 10.72 -23.49 -9.76
C ASP A 524 11.59 -23.23 -8.52
N ARG A 525 11.68 -24.24 -7.64
CA ARG A 525 12.58 -24.22 -6.47
C ARG A 525 14.05 -24.18 -6.89
N ASP A 526 14.86 -23.52 -6.09
CA ASP A 526 16.31 -23.28 -6.26
C ASP A 526 16.66 -22.47 -7.52
N LYS A 527 15.64 -21.85 -8.15
CA LYS A 527 15.74 -20.90 -9.28
C LYS A 527 15.01 -19.59 -8.94
N ASP A 528 13.71 -19.67 -8.65
CA ASP A 528 12.87 -18.49 -8.37
C ASP A 528 12.76 -18.22 -6.86
N TYR A 529 12.77 -19.28 -6.06
CA TYR A 529 12.75 -19.24 -4.59
C TYR A 529 13.59 -20.38 -3.99
N THR A 530 14.04 -20.21 -2.76
CA THR A 530 14.69 -21.23 -1.92
C THR A 530 13.92 -21.44 -0.63
N VAL A 531 14.08 -22.60 0.01
CA VAL A 531 13.48 -22.89 1.33
C VAL A 531 14.56 -22.96 2.40
N THR A 532 14.65 -21.91 3.22
CA THR A 532 15.68 -21.72 4.24
C THR A 532 15.03 -21.62 5.62
N GLY A 533 15.52 -22.38 6.61
CA GLY A 533 15.05 -22.26 8.00
C GLY A 533 13.54 -22.48 8.23
N GLY A 534 12.86 -23.17 7.31
CA GLY A 534 11.40 -23.33 7.34
C GLY A 534 10.63 -22.10 6.82
N LYS A 535 11.21 -21.31 5.92
CA LYS A 535 10.57 -20.17 5.23
C LYS A 535 10.90 -20.19 3.74
N VAL A 536 10.03 -19.57 2.93
CA VAL A 536 10.25 -19.34 1.49
C VAL A 536 10.97 -18.00 1.30
N GLU A 537 12.14 -18.02 0.65
CA GLU A 537 12.93 -16.82 0.32
C GLU A 537 13.00 -16.63 -1.20
N ILE A 538 12.74 -15.43 -1.70
CA ILE A 538 12.76 -15.12 -3.14
C ILE A 538 14.20 -14.88 -3.62
N VAL A 539 14.58 -15.45 -4.76
CA VAL A 539 15.90 -15.26 -5.37
C VAL A 539 15.87 -14.08 -6.34
N ASP A 540 16.86 -13.17 -6.28
CA ASP A 540 17.08 -12.15 -7.31
C ASP A 540 17.78 -12.79 -8.52
N GLU A 541 17.04 -12.99 -9.63
CA GLU A 541 17.51 -13.55 -10.90
C GLU A 541 18.85 -12.96 -11.38
N ASN A 542 19.10 -11.68 -11.11
CA ASN A 542 20.28 -10.95 -11.59
C ASN A 542 21.51 -11.13 -10.69
N LYS A 543 21.34 -11.68 -9.48
CA LYS A 543 22.39 -11.71 -8.43
C LYS A 543 22.58 -13.05 -7.74
N GLY A 544 21.63 -13.99 -7.87
CA GLY A 544 21.67 -15.27 -7.16
C GLY A 544 21.68 -15.12 -5.63
N ARG A 545 21.10 -14.03 -5.11
CA ARG A 545 21.00 -13.74 -3.67
C ARG A 545 19.55 -13.81 -3.24
N THR A 546 19.30 -14.36 -2.05
CA THR A 546 17.97 -14.33 -1.45
C THR A 546 17.62 -12.92 -0.99
N SER A 547 16.35 -12.57 -1.17
CA SER A 547 15.77 -11.28 -0.79
C SER A 547 14.93 -11.46 0.47
N GLU A 548 15.58 -11.40 1.64
CA GLU A 548 14.90 -11.50 2.93
C GLU A 548 13.75 -10.49 3.04
N GLY A 549 12.60 -10.93 3.56
CA GLY A 549 11.41 -10.09 3.73
C GLY A 549 10.55 -9.86 2.49
N ARG A 550 10.98 -10.25 1.27
CA ARG A 550 10.10 -10.19 0.07
C ARG A 550 9.15 -11.38 0.02
N ARG A 551 7.87 -11.13 -0.30
CA ARG A 551 6.85 -12.15 -0.59
C ARG A 551 6.24 -11.89 -1.97
N TYR A 552 5.68 -12.93 -2.59
CA TYR A 552 4.89 -12.80 -3.83
C TYR A 552 3.45 -12.38 -3.53
N ASN A 553 2.82 -11.67 -4.46
CA ASN A 553 1.45 -11.15 -4.34
C ASN A 553 0.38 -12.23 -4.62
N ASP A 554 -0.90 -11.85 -4.51
CA ASP A 554 -2.07 -12.63 -4.95
C ASP A 554 -2.13 -14.07 -4.40
N GLY A 555 -1.68 -14.28 -3.17
CA GLY A 555 -1.65 -15.60 -2.51
C GLY A 555 -0.58 -16.57 -3.04
N VAL A 556 0.22 -16.16 -4.04
CA VAL A 556 1.21 -17.04 -4.67
C VAL A 556 2.31 -17.46 -3.69
N HIS A 557 2.68 -16.61 -2.73
CA HIS A 557 3.68 -16.95 -1.73
C HIS A 557 3.15 -18.01 -0.74
N GLN A 558 1.91 -17.86 -0.28
CA GLN A 558 1.20 -18.85 0.55
C GLN A 558 1.02 -20.19 -0.17
N ALA A 559 0.75 -20.14 -1.47
CA ALA A 559 0.69 -21.33 -2.31
C ALA A 559 2.06 -22.01 -2.47
N ILE A 560 3.17 -21.28 -2.53
CA ILE A 560 4.53 -21.85 -2.52
C ILE A 560 4.88 -22.39 -1.11
N GLU A 561 4.47 -21.72 -0.03
CA GLU A 561 4.62 -22.25 1.33
C GLU A 561 3.89 -23.60 1.47
N ALA A 562 2.64 -23.70 1.00
CA ALA A 562 1.88 -24.96 1.00
C ALA A 562 2.52 -26.04 0.11
N LYS A 563 3.00 -25.68 -1.09
CA LYS A 563 3.71 -26.56 -2.03
C LYS A 563 4.95 -27.23 -1.41
N GLU A 564 5.71 -26.47 -0.63
CA GLU A 564 6.97 -26.92 -0.02
C GLU A 564 6.78 -27.56 1.37
N GLY A 565 5.54 -27.72 1.84
CA GLY A 565 5.24 -28.22 3.19
C GLY A 565 5.67 -27.26 4.32
N VAL A 566 5.84 -25.98 3.99
CA VAL A 566 6.18 -24.91 4.93
C VAL A 566 4.92 -24.43 5.66
N ALA A 567 5.08 -23.88 6.86
CA ALA A 567 3.98 -23.24 7.59
C ALA A 567 3.46 -22.03 6.79
N VAL A 568 2.27 -22.17 6.20
CA VAL A 568 1.60 -21.12 5.42
C VAL A 568 1.35 -19.91 6.30
N GLY A 569 2.01 -18.79 6.01
CA GLY A 569 1.84 -17.54 6.76
C GLY A 569 0.72 -16.70 6.18
N ASP A 570 -0.20 -16.24 7.03
CA ASP A 570 -1.43 -15.54 6.65
C ASP A 570 -1.23 -14.43 5.58
N GLU A 571 -2.28 -14.18 4.80
CA GLU A 571 -2.30 -13.12 3.80
C GLU A 571 -2.34 -11.74 4.45
N GLN A 572 -1.40 -10.87 4.07
CA GLN A 572 -1.48 -9.44 4.34
C GLN A 572 -2.26 -8.77 3.21
N LYS A 573 -3.43 -8.24 3.52
CA LYS A 573 -4.27 -7.49 2.57
C LYS A 573 -4.24 -6.00 2.93
N ALA A 574 -3.94 -5.16 1.94
CA ALA A 574 -4.10 -3.72 2.06
C ALA A 574 -5.59 -3.39 2.30
N ILE A 575 -5.91 -2.78 3.44
CA ILE A 575 -7.26 -2.30 3.77
C ILE A 575 -7.48 -0.92 3.15
N ALA A 576 -6.48 -0.05 3.30
CA ALA A 576 -6.55 1.35 2.93
C ALA A 576 -5.17 1.85 2.49
N SER A 577 -5.13 2.73 1.50
CA SER A 577 -3.89 3.36 1.02
C SER A 577 -4.10 4.77 0.50
N ILE A 578 -3.06 5.61 0.57
CA ILE A 578 -3.04 6.96 -0.02
C ILE A 578 -1.61 7.37 -0.40
N THR A 579 -1.46 8.14 -1.48
CA THR A 579 -0.19 8.80 -1.83
C THR A 579 -0.13 10.19 -1.22
N TYR A 580 1.07 10.68 -0.88
CA TYR A 580 1.24 12.01 -0.28
C TYR A 580 0.59 13.15 -1.09
N PRO A 581 0.72 13.25 -2.44
CA PRO A 581 -0.01 14.25 -3.21
C PRO A 581 -1.53 14.17 -3.07
N ASN A 582 -2.12 12.98 -2.90
CA ASN A 582 -3.56 12.82 -2.69
C ASN A 582 -3.98 13.08 -1.23
N LEU A 583 -3.09 12.87 -0.25
CA LEU A 583 -3.30 13.25 1.15
C LEU A 583 -3.37 14.78 1.27
N PHE A 584 -2.42 15.51 0.68
CA PHE A 584 -2.32 16.96 0.81
C PHE A 584 -3.32 17.73 -0.05
N LYS A 585 -3.73 17.19 -1.22
CA LYS A 585 -4.85 17.74 -2.02
C LYS A 585 -6.20 17.78 -1.29
N ARG A 586 -6.32 17.17 -0.10
CA ARG A 586 -7.51 17.30 0.77
C ARG A 586 -7.54 18.60 1.57
N TYR A 587 -6.46 19.36 1.64
CA TYR A 587 -6.40 20.64 2.35
C TYR A 587 -6.83 21.80 1.45
N PRO A 588 -7.90 22.55 1.79
CA PRO A 588 -8.33 23.74 1.02
C PRO A 588 -7.28 24.86 0.96
N ARG A 589 -6.35 24.90 1.92
CA ARG A 589 -5.19 25.79 1.94
C ARG A 589 -3.94 24.94 2.19
N LEU A 590 -2.99 24.98 1.25
CA LEU A 590 -1.76 24.21 1.28
C LEU A 590 -0.60 25.11 0.87
N SER A 591 0.53 25.03 1.57
CA SER A 591 1.78 25.67 1.18
C SER A 591 2.98 24.96 1.80
N GLY A 592 4.19 25.40 1.46
CA GLY A 592 5.41 24.78 1.97
C GLY A 592 6.61 25.71 2.02
N MET A 593 7.67 25.22 2.62
CA MET A 593 8.99 25.85 2.66
C MET A 593 10.08 24.79 2.50
N SER A 594 11.21 25.17 1.92
CA SER A 594 12.31 24.25 1.60
C SER A 594 13.61 25.01 1.40
N GLY A 595 14.76 24.33 1.53
CA GLY A 595 16.07 24.90 1.17
C GLY A 595 16.37 24.89 -0.33
N THR A 596 15.61 24.14 -1.13
CA THR A 596 16.03 23.63 -2.45
C THR A 596 14.92 23.54 -3.51
N ALA A 597 13.69 23.94 -3.19
CA ALA A 597 12.49 23.79 -4.02
C ALA A 597 12.62 24.16 -5.51
N LYS A 598 13.48 25.13 -5.88
CA LYS A 598 13.62 25.60 -7.27
C LYS A 598 14.06 24.50 -8.26
N THR A 599 14.69 23.42 -7.81
CA THR A 599 15.00 22.27 -8.70
C THR A 599 13.77 21.49 -9.15
N SER A 600 12.68 21.55 -8.37
CA SER A 600 11.45 20.78 -8.56
C SER A 600 10.24 21.67 -8.89
N GLU A 601 10.45 22.93 -9.29
CA GLU A 601 9.42 23.94 -9.57
C GLU A 601 8.36 23.52 -10.62
N HIS A 602 8.66 22.56 -11.50
CA HIS A 602 7.71 22.03 -12.48
C HIS A 602 6.90 20.82 -11.95
N GLU A 603 7.30 20.23 -10.82
CA GLU A 603 6.62 19.07 -10.22
C GLU A 603 5.65 19.45 -9.09
N PHE A 604 5.86 20.62 -8.49
CA PHE A 604 4.93 21.29 -7.57
C PHE A 604 3.74 21.97 -8.31
#